data_AF-A0A351L332-F1
#
_entry.id   AF-A0A351L332-F1
#
_cell.length_a   1.000
_cell.length_b   1.000
_cell.length_c   1.000
_cell.angle_alpha   90.00
_cell.angle_beta   90.00
_cell.angle_gamma   90.00
#
_symmetry.space_group_name_H-M   'P 1'
#
loop_
_entity.id
_entity.type
_entity.pdbx_description
1 polymer ?
#
loop_
_entity_poly.entity_id
_entity_poly.type
_entity_poly.pdbx_seq_one_letter_code
_entity_poly.pdbx_strand_id
1 'polypeptide(L)'
;MTNVMAASIPQAVAERSPREIILAQSLDQEANLKFESRGCRRTKPTKVTCDVLLTNISDKRQDFGFGTRSDLITNSVDSSGTVYPAQTVQSGAGIAEGSGKFDISLSPGIPTKVTFIFEIPQEVTELAALDIAYYALINSGWIVRKTAITNIGAIAIQSNSAPPRQRDTQR
;
A
#
# COMPACT_ATOMS: atom_id res chain seq x y z
N MET A 1 71.97 1.61 -4.42
CA MET A 1 71.01 2.07 -5.43
C MET A 1 70.18 0.88 -5.89
N THR A 2 68.96 0.75 -5.38
CA THR A 2 67.89 0.01 -6.07
C THR A 2 66.55 0.48 -5.51
N ASN A 3 65.79 1.19 -6.35
CA ASN A 3 64.40 1.56 -6.14
C ASN A 3 63.52 0.32 -6.04
N VAL A 4 62.54 0.31 -5.14
CA VAL A 4 61.33 -0.50 -5.30
C VAL A 4 60.14 0.43 -5.22
N MET A 5 59.36 0.43 -6.30
CA MET A 5 58.21 1.29 -6.51
C MET A 5 57.05 0.94 -5.58
N ALA A 6 56.27 1.97 -5.24
CA ALA A 6 54.97 1.88 -4.63
C ALA A 6 53.96 1.13 -5.53
N ALA A 7 53.08 0.34 -4.90
CA ALA A 7 51.83 -0.10 -5.51
C ALA A 7 50.69 0.31 -4.57
N SER A 8 49.95 1.34 -4.96
CA SER A 8 48.70 1.80 -4.36
C SER A 8 47.58 0.83 -4.70
N ILE A 9 46.91 0.27 -3.70
CA ILE A 9 45.71 -0.55 -3.86
C ILE A 9 44.50 0.40 -3.99
N PRO A 10 43.70 0.33 -5.07
CA PRO A 10 42.50 1.13 -5.21
C PRO A 10 41.34 0.60 -4.34
N GLN A 11 40.51 1.56 -3.91
CA GLN A 11 39.33 1.45 -3.07
C GLN A 11 38.39 0.30 -3.46
N ALA A 12 38.16 -0.62 -2.52
CA ALA A 12 36.98 -1.47 -2.55
C ALA A 12 35.81 -0.66 -1.98
N VAL A 13 34.96 -0.23 -2.92
CA VAL A 13 33.64 0.36 -2.77
C VAL A 13 32.90 -0.29 -1.61
N ALA A 14 32.49 0.52 -0.63
CA ALA A 14 31.52 0.13 0.37
C ALA A 14 30.26 -0.37 -0.35
N GLU A 15 30.02 -1.67 -0.28
CA GLU A 15 28.76 -2.29 -0.70
C GLU A 15 27.64 -1.60 0.07
N ARG A 16 26.91 -0.72 -0.61
CA ARG A 16 25.57 -0.34 -0.19
C ARG A 16 24.77 -1.63 -0.20
N SER A 17 24.59 -2.21 1.00
CA SER A 17 23.60 -3.25 1.23
C SER A 17 22.34 -2.87 0.46
N PRO A 18 21.78 -3.75 -0.38
CA PRO A 18 20.49 -3.49 -0.99
C PRO A 18 19.55 -3.14 0.15
N ARG A 19 18.87 -1.98 0.06
CA ARG A 19 17.75 -1.69 0.95
C ARG A 19 16.83 -2.89 0.82
N GLU A 20 16.80 -3.73 1.84
CA GLU A 20 15.82 -4.78 1.96
C GLU A 20 14.48 -4.05 1.95
N ILE A 21 13.77 -4.11 0.82
CA ILE A 21 12.43 -3.57 0.74
C ILE A 21 11.60 -4.52 1.59
N ILE A 22 11.50 -4.22 2.88
CA ILE A 22 10.58 -4.89 3.78
C ILE A 22 9.19 -4.55 3.22
N LEU A 23 8.62 -5.47 2.45
CA LEU A 23 7.24 -5.38 1.99
C LEU A 23 6.35 -5.55 3.23
N ALA A 24 5.82 -4.44 3.72
CA ALA A 24 4.88 -4.42 4.82
C ALA A 24 3.66 -5.28 4.47
N GLN A 25 3.41 -6.33 5.25
CA GLN A 25 2.37 -7.31 5.00
C GLN A 25 1.67 -7.75 6.28
N SER A 26 0.48 -8.31 6.13
CA SER A 26 -0.24 -9.02 7.19
C SER A 26 -0.96 -10.24 6.64
N LEU A 27 -1.25 -11.19 7.52
CA LEU A 27 -1.99 -12.41 7.21
C LEU A 27 -3.12 -12.59 8.22
N ASP A 28 -4.35 -12.62 7.75
CA ASP A 28 -5.48 -13.13 8.53
C ASP A 28 -5.65 -14.62 8.23
N GLN A 29 -5.17 -15.46 9.15
CA GLN A 29 -5.19 -16.92 9.01
C GLN A 29 -6.61 -17.49 9.02
N GLU A 30 -7.51 -16.93 9.82
CA GLU A 30 -8.88 -17.44 9.92
C GLU A 30 -9.69 -17.11 8.66
N ALA A 31 -9.43 -15.95 8.06
CA ALA A 31 -10.05 -15.55 6.80
C ALA A 31 -9.33 -16.10 5.56
N ASN A 32 -8.16 -16.74 5.72
CA ASN A 32 -7.27 -17.16 4.63
C ASN A 32 -6.96 -16.01 3.65
N LEU A 33 -6.68 -14.82 4.18
CA LEU A 33 -6.48 -13.62 3.38
C LEU A 33 -5.16 -12.95 3.74
N LYS A 34 -4.26 -12.83 2.76
CA LYS A 34 -2.99 -12.13 2.88
C LYS A 34 -3.11 -10.71 2.31
N PHE A 35 -2.48 -9.76 2.98
CA PHE A 35 -2.44 -8.35 2.63
C PHE A 35 -1.00 -7.88 2.46
N GLU A 36 -0.69 -7.24 1.34
CA GLU A 36 0.65 -6.71 1.04
C GLU A 36 0.55 -5.25 0.63
N SER A 37 1.19 -4.35 1.38
CA SER A 37 1.27 -2.94 1.02
C SER A 37 2.11 -2.75 -0.25
N ARG A 38 1.64 -1.91 -1.16
CA ARG A 38 2.38 -1.40 -2.32
C ARG A 38 2.79 0.06 -2.13
N GLY A 39 2.72 0.53 -0.88
CA GLY A 39 3.06 1.88 -0.48
C GLY A 39 1.90 2.86 -0.63
N CYS A 40 2.14 4.07 -0.12
CA CYS A 40 1.20 5.16 -0.15
C CYS A 40 1.79 6.33 -0.95
N ARG A 41 0.94 7.02 -1.71
CA ARG A 41 1.33 8.20 -2.49
C ARG A 41 0.38 9.36 -2.25
N ARG A 42 0.92 10.57 -2.23
CA ARG A 42 0.16 11.81 -2.17
C ARG A 42 -0.21 12.22 -3.60
N THR A 43 -1.51 12.26 -3.89
CA THR A 43 -2.06 12.59 -5.21
C THR A 43 -2.60 14.03 -5.28
N LYS A 44 -2.95 14.61 -4.13
CA LYS A 44 -3.28 16.03 -3.93
C LYS A 44 -2.74 16.48 -2.56
N PRO A 45 -2.66 17.79 -2.23
CA PRO A 45 -2.08 18.26 -0.97
C PRO A 45 -2.57 17.52 0.27
N THR A 46 -3.86 17.23 0.35
CA THR A 46 -4.48 16.48 1.46
C THR A 46 -4.89 15.06 1.10
N LYS A 47 -4.65 14.58 -0.13
CA LYS A 47 -5.17 13.27 -0.59
C LYS A 47 -4.05 12.26 -0.68
N VAL A 48 -4.12 11.22 0.15
CA VAL A 48 -3.18 10.10 0.17
C VAL A 48 -3.88 8.85 -0.33
N THR A 49 -3.20 8.08 -1.17
CA THR A 49 -3.69 6.85 -1.78
C THR A 49 -2.74 5.72 -1.44
N CYS A 50 -3.23 4.70 -0.76
CA CYS A 50 -2.49 3.49 -0.41
C CYS A 50 -3.03 2.31 -1.21
N ASP A 51 -2.14 1.62 -1.93
CA ASP A 51 -2.49 0.42 -2.68
C ASP A 51 -2.10 -0.81 -1.86
N VAL A 52 -3.01 -1.77 -1.70
CA VAL A 52 -2.78 -3.04 -1.00
C VAL A 52 -3.14 -4.18 -1.95
N LEU A 53 -2.31 -5.21 -2.03
CA LEU A 53 -2.67 -6.45 -2.71
C LEU A 53 -3.25 -7.43 -1.71
N LEU A 54 -4.41 -7.96 -2.06
CA LEU A 54 -5.13 -8.99 -1.32
C LEU A 54 -4.96 -10.30 -2.06
N THR A 55 -4.55 -11.34 -1.35
CA THR A 55 -4.44 -12.69 -1.92
C THR A 55 -5.23 -13.66 -1.07
N ASN A 56 -6.28 -14.25 -1.65
CA ASN A 56 -6.95 -15.39 -1.06
C ASN A 56 -6.00 -16.59 -1.10
N ILE A 57 -5.56 -17.05 0.07
CA ILE A 57 -4.61 -18.16 0.20
C ILE A 57 -5.30 -19.51 0.49
N SER A 58 -6.64 -19.55 0.48
CA SER A 58 -7.38 -20.80 0.53
C SER A 58 -7.36 -21.53 -0.81
N ASP A 59 -7.91 -22.74 -0.85
CA ASP A 59 -8.04 -23.59 -2.03
C ASP A 59 -9.29 -23.29 -2.88
N LYS A 60 -10.17 -22.40 -2.42
CA LYS A 60 -11.45 -22.08 -3.06
C LYS A 60 -11.68 -20.58 -3.19
N ARG A 61 -12.57 -20.19 -4.10
CA ARG A 61 -13.00 -18.80 -4.23
C ARG A 61 -13.71 -18.33 -2.94
N GLN A 62 -13.46 -17.08 -2.55
CA GLN A 62 -14.05 -16.46 -1.36
C GLN A 62 -14.50 -15.03 -1.66
N ASP A 63 -15.57 -14.61 -1.00
CA ASP A 63 -16.13 -13.27 -1.11
C ASP A 63 -15.77 -12.44 0.12
N PHE A 64 -15.39 -11.19 -0.14
CA PHE A 64 -14.99 -10.21 0.88
C PHE A 64 -15.69 -8.88 0.61
N GLY A 65 -16.03 -8.15 1.67
CA GLY A 65 -16.64 -6.82 1.57
C GLY A 65 -15.73 -5.74 2.13
N PHE A 66 -15.65 -4.60 1.45
CA PHE A 66 -14.89 -3.43 1.91
C PHE A 66 -15.79 -2.19 1.86
N GLY A 67 -15.55 -1.23 2.74
CA GLY A 67 -16.37 -0.04 2.77
C GLY A 67 -15.80 1.10 3.58
N THR A 68 -16.60 2.15 3.68
CA THR A 68 -16.29 3.40 4.42
C THR A 68 -17.32 3.67 5.51
N ARG A 69 -18.22 2.71 5.77
CA ARG A 69 -19.19 2.70 6.88
C ARG A 69 -18.56 2.23 8.19
N SER A 70 -19.10 2.68 9.32
CA SER A 70 -18.47 2.62 10.67
C SER A 70 -17.82 1.29 11.08
N ASP A 71 -18.41 0.15 10.75
CA ASP A 71 -17.91 -1.19 11.06
C ASP A 71 -16.80 -1.68 10.08
N LEU A 72 -16.66 -1.04 8.93
CA LEU A 72 -15.74 -1.37 7.84
C LEU A 72 -14.69 -0.30 7.54
N ILE A 73 -14.61 0.75 8.34
CA ILE A 73 -13.64 1.83 8.09
C ILE A 73 -12.23 1.28 8.26
N THR A 74 -11.49 1.28 7.15
CA THR A 74 -10.03 1.13 7.17
C THR A 74 -9.41 2.45 7.60
N ASN A 75 -8.47 2.41 8.54
CA ASN A 75 -7.78 3.59 9.04
C ASN A 75 -6.32 3.57 8.64
N SER A 76 -5.79 4.76 8.35
CA SER A 76 -4.35 5.01 8.31
C SER A 76 -3.91 5.62 9.63
N VAL A 77 -2.75 5.23 10.14
CA VAL A 77 -2.19 5.74 11.40
C VAL A 77 -0.80 6.31 11.12
N ASP A 78 -0.55 7.55 11.50
CA ASP A 78 0.79 8.17 11.39
C ASP A 78 1.70 7.84 12.57
N SER A 79 2.94 8.31 12.55
CA SER A 79 3.92 8.07 13.63
C SER A 79 3.59 8.77 14.95
N SER A 80 2.70 9.78 14.93
CA SER A 80 2.17 10.42 16.14
C SER A 80 1.01 9.66 16.77
N GLY A 81 0.48 8.65 16.08
CA GLY A 81 -0.72 7.92 16.47
C GLY A 81 -2.02 8.58 16.02
N THR A 82 -1.96 9.61 15.17
CA THR A 82 -3.16 10.24 14.60
C THR A 82 -3.80 9.30 13.59
N VAL A 83 -5.12 9.15 13.69
CA VAL A 83 -5.91 8.21 12.89
C VAL A 83 -6.66 8.96 11.79
N TYR A 84 -6.50 8.50 10.56
CA TYR A 84 -7.14 9.04 9.37
C TYR A 84 -8.04 7.96 8.75
N PRO A 85 -9.38 8.08 8.81
CA PRO A 85 -10.29 7.11 8.22
C PRO A 85 -10.31 7.23 6.69
N ALA A 86 -10.39 6.08 6.01
CA ALA A 86 -10.53 6.04 4.55
C ALA A 86 -11.86 6.70 4.13
N GLN A 87 -11.76 7.64 3.18
CA GLN A 87 -12.92 8.31 2.56
C GLN A 87 -13.43 7.56 1.34
N THR A 88 -12.54 6.79 0.70
CA THR A 88 -12.89 5.95 -0.45
C THR A 88 -12.11 4.64 -0.39
N VAL A 89 -12.78 3.55 -0.75
CA VAL A 89 -12.15 2.25 -1.01
C VAL A 89 -12.58 1.79 -2.39
N GLN A 90 -11.66 1.26 -3.19
CA GLN A 90 -11.96 0.82 -4.56
C GLN A 90 -11.20 -0.44 -4.96
N SER A 91 -11.79 -1.23 -5.84
CA SER A 91 -11.16 -2.38 -6.51
C SER A 91 -11.81 -2.59 -7.89
N GLY A 92 -11.02 -2.50 -8.96
CA GLY A 92 -11.55 -2.55 -10.32
C GLY A 92 -12.63 -1.49 -10.54
N ALA A 93 -13.85 -1.92 -10.89
CA ALA A 93 -15.02 -1.05 -11.01
C ALA A 93 -15.82 -0.87 -9.70
N GLY A 94 -15.52 -1.65 -8.66
CA GLY A 94 -16.16 -1.53 -7.35
C GLY A 94 -15.60 -0.33 -6.59
N ILE A 95 -16.50 0.54 -6.09
CA ILE A 95 -16.15 1.75 -5.34
C ILE A 95 -17.09 1.88 -4.14
N ALA A 96 -16.53 2.14 -2.97
CA ALA A 96 -17.23 2.57 -1.77
C ALA A 96 -16.76 3.97 -1.40
N GLU A 97 -17.70 4.91 -1.30
CA GLU A 97 -17.49 6.29 -0.88
C GLU A 97 -18.64 6.70 0.07
N GLY A 98 -18.40 7.63 0.99
CA GLY A 98 -19.40 8.03 1.99
C GLY A 98 -19.72 6.89 2.95
N SER A 99 -20.97 6.40 2.98
CA SER A 99 -21.39 5.24 3.78
C SER A 99 -21.46 3.93 2.98
N GLY A 100 -20.84 3.88 1.81
CA GLY A 100 -20.90 2.74 0.89
C GLY A 100 -20.10 1.51 1.33
N LYS A 101 -20.41 0.39 0.67
CA LYS A 101 -19.59 -0.83 0.63
C LYS A 101 -19.61 -1.43 -0.78
N PHE A 102 -18.60 -2.23 -1.10
CA PHE A 102 -18.62 -3.14 -2.25
C PHE A 102 -18.10 -4.50 -1.84
N ASP A 103 -18.57 -5.53 -2.55
CA ASP A 103 -18.14 -6.91 -2.34
C ASP A 103 -17.24 -7.33 -3.52
N ILE A 104 -16.21 -8.13 -3.25
CA ILE A 104 -15.29 -8.69 -4.25
C ILE A 104 -15.16 -10.19 -4.05
N SER A 105 -15.06 -10.91 -5.17
CA SER A 105 -14.82 -12.35 -5.19
C SER A 105 -13.39 -12.63 -5.62
N LEU A 106 -12.60 -13.25 -4.74
CA LEU A 106 -11.18 -13.50 -4.94
C LEU A 106 -10.94 -14.98 -5.28
N SER A 107 -10.35 -15.22 -6.45
CA SER A 107 -9.84 -16.55 -6.81
C SER A 107 -8.61 -16.92 -5.97
N PRO A 108 -8.41 -18.20 -5.66
CA PRO A 108 -7.21 -18.70 -4.98
C PRO A 108 -5.90 -18.22 -5.63
N GLY A 109 -4.99 -17.73 -4.81
CA GLY A 109 -3.60 -17.42 -5.19
C GLY A 109 -3.42 -16.22 -6.12
N ILE A 110 -4.47 -15.50 -6.52
CA ILE A 110 -4.38 -14.34 -7.42
C ILE A 110 -4.35 -13.04 -6.60
N PRO A 111 -3.23 -12.28 -6.60
CA PRO A 111 -3.17 -10.98 -5.94
C PRO A 111 -4.09 -9.97 -6.63
N THR A 112 -5.01 -9.40 -5.87
CA THR A 112 -5.98 -8.42 -6.35
C THR A 112 -5.78 -7.10 -5.62
N LYS A 113 -5.71 -5.99 -6.35
CA LYS A 113 -5.45 -4.68 -5.77
C LYS A 113 -6.73 -4.08 -5.18
N VAL A 114 -6.64 -3.61 -3.94
CA VAL A 114 -7.59 -2.68 -3.33
C VAL A 114 -6.86 -1.39 -3.02
N THR A 115 -7.49 -0.26 -3.35
CA THR A 115 -6.95 1.07 -3.09
C THR A 115 -7.76 1.78 -2.03
N PHE A 116 -7.08 2.28 -1.01
CA PHE A 116 -7.65 3.08 0.07
C PHE A 116 -7.23 4.54 -0.09
N ILE A 117 -8.17 5.45 0.10
CA ILE A 117 -7.96 6.88 -0.10
C ILE A 117 -8.31 7.62 1.18
N PHE A 118 -7.38 8.45 1.65
CA PHE A 118 -7.44 9.15 2.92
C PHE A 118 -7.31 10.66 2.71
N GLU A 119 -7.92 11.42 3.62
CA GLU A 119 -7.62 12.83 3.82
C GLU A 119 -6.58 12.97 4.93
N ILE A 120 -5.34 13.30 4.56
CA ILE A 120 -4.20 13.39 5.47
C ILE A 120 -3.51 14.74 5.23
N PRO A 121 -3.29 15.57 6.27
CA PRO A 121 -2.58 16.84 6.15
C PRO A 121 -1.21 16.72 5.46
N GLN A 122 -0.74 17.82 4.87
CA GLN A 122 0.45 17.83 4.03
C GLN A 122 1.74 17.62 4.85
N GLU A 123 1.74 18.08 6.10
CA GLU A 123 2.82 17.95 7.08
C GLU A 123 3.10 16.49 7.47
N VAL A 124 2.12 15.60 7.31
CA VAL A 124 2.30 14.17 7.52
C VAL A 124 2.97 13.56 6.28
N THR A 125 4.19 13.08 6.47
CA THR A 125 5.04 12.53 5.39
C THR A 125 5.26 11.03 5.50
N GLU A 126 4.84 10.41 6.59
CA GLU A 126 5.01 8.98 6.86
C GLU A 126 3.78 8.39 7.56
N LEU A 127 3.56 7.10 7.33
CA LEU A 127 2.51 6.32 7.96
C LEU A 127 3.13 5.15 8.73
N ALA A 128 2.67 4.95 9.95
CA ALA A 128 3.09 3.83 10.78
C ALA A 128 2.34 2.54 10.39
N ALA A 129 1.02 2.64 10.16
CA ALA A 129 0.19 1.47 9.90
C ALA A 129 -1.05 1.75 9.04
N LEU A 130 -1.59 0.68 8.44
CA LEU A 130 -2.96 0.61 7.94
C LEU A 130 -3.74 -0.41 8.78
N ASP A 131 -4.78 0.01 9.47
CA ASP A 131 -5.76 -0.84 10.16
C ASP A 131 -6.92 -1.13 9.18
N ILE A 132 -6.85 -2.27 8.50
CA ILE A 132 -7.78 -2.66 7.43
C ILE A 132 -8.96 -3.41 8.03
N ALA A 133 -10.16 -2.86 7.81
CA ALA A 133 -11.42 -3.49 8.17
C ALA A 133 -12.14 -4.03 6.93
N TYR A 134 -12.72 -5.23 7.05
CA TYR A 134 -13.39 -5.91 5.95
C TYR A 134 -14.42 -6.93 6.46
N TYR A 135 -15.33 -7.32 5.58
CA TYR A 135 -16.22 -8.46 5.77
C TYR A 135 -15.61 -9.70 5.14
N ALA A 136 -15.67 -10.82 5.85
CA ALA A 136 -15.39 -12.13 5.29
C ALA A 136 -16.65 -13.01 5.39
N LEU A 137 -16.98 -13.72 4.32
CA LEU A 137 -18.02 -14.74 4.35
C LEU A 137 -17.44 -16.04 4.93
N ILE A 138 -17.73 -16.32 6.19
CA ILE A 138 -17.24 -17.50 6.92
C ILE A 138 -18.46 -18.28 7.42
N ASN A 139 -18.50 -19.60 7.17
CA ASN A 139 -19.59 -20.47 7.61
C ASN A 139 -21.00 -19.94 7.27
N SER A 140 -21.17 -19.38 6.06
CA SER A 140 -22.41 -18.78 5.56
C SER A 140 -22.86 -17.49 6.25
N GLY A 141 -22.02 -16.89 7.11
CA GLY A 141 -22.26 -15.60 7.75
C GLY A 141 -21.21 -14.55 7.38
N TRP A 142 -21.65 -13.30 7.23
CA TRP A 142 -20.75 -12.17 7.06
C TRP A 142 -20.22 -11.72 8.42
N ILE A 143 -18.91 -11.81 8.61
CA ILE A 143 -18.23 -11.42 9.85
C ILE A 143 -17.30 -10.24 9.57
N VAL A 144 -17.38 -9.21 10.40
CA VAL A 144 -16.43 -8.09 10.38
C VAL A 144 -15.09 -8.57 10.94
N ARG A 145 -14.03 -8.32 10.20
CA ARG A 145 -12.65 -8.62 10.59
C ARG A 145 -11.79 -7.38 10.43
N LYS A 146 -10.70 -7.36 11.20
CA LYS A 146 -9.70 -6.30 11.16
C LYS A 146 -8.31 -6.91 11.17
N THR A 147 -7.40 -6.29 10.43
CA THR A 147 -5.98 -6.63 10.43
C THR A 147 -5.15 -5.36 10.30
N ALA A 148 -3.97 -5.32 10.90
CA ALA A 148 -3.05 -4.21 10.75
C ALA A 148 -1.89 -4.59 9.82
N ILE A 149 -1.58 -3.75 8.85
CA ILE A 149 -0.28 -3.76 8.15
C ILE A 149 0.58 -2.67 8.80
N THR A 150 1.64 -3.05 9.49
CA THR A 150 2.58 -2.13 10.14
C THR A 150 3.77 -1.81 9.24
N ASN A 151 4.53 -0.77 9.59
CA ASN A 151 5.74 -0.34 8.87
C ASN A 151 5.46 0.11 7.43
N ILE A 152 4.38 0.87 7.22
CA ILE A 152 3.99 1.38 5.89
C ILE A 152 5.06 2.33 5.32
N GLY A 153 5.59 3.22 6.15
CA GLY A 153 6.70 4.11 5.83
C GLY A 153 6.28 5.39 5.11
N ALA A 154 7.20 5.93 4.33
CA ALA A 154 7.06 7.25 3.71
C ALA A 154 5.92 7.32 2.66
N ILE A 155 5.23 8.45 2.64
CA ILE A 155 4.24 8.79 1.62
C ILE A 155 4.98 9.36 0.41
N ALA A 156 4.98 8.65 -0.70
CA ALA A 156 5.62 9.10 -1.92
C ALA A 156 4.91 10.34 -2.49
N ILE A 157 5.68 11.32 -2.96
CA ILE A 157 5.14 12.48 -3.68
C ILE A 157 5.04 12.11 -5.15
N GLN A 158 3.84 12.26 -5.74
CA GLN A 158 3.70 12.06 -7.18
C GLN A 158 4.41 13.21 -7.92
N SER A 159 5.59 12.93 -8.47
CA SER A 159 6.31 13.83 -9.36
C SER A 159 5.58 13.88 -10.71
N ASN A 160 4.94 15.00 -11.02
CA ASN A 160 4.44 15.28 -12.36
C ASN A 160 5.64 15.48 -13.31
N SER A 161 6.21 14.40 -13.83
CA SER A 161 7.08 14.50 -15.00
C SER A 161 6.21 14.78 -16.23
N ALA A 162 6.05 16.06 -16.57
CA ALA A 162 5.49 16.46 -17.85
C ALA A 162 6.36 15.88 -18.99
N PRO A 163 5.79 15.33 -20.07
CA PRO A 163 6.57 14.94 -21.23
C PRO A 163 7.32 16.16 -21.80
N PRO A 164 8.58 16.03 -22.21
CA PRO A 164 9.27 17.11 -22.89
C PRO A 164 8.50 17.46 -24.17
N ARG A 165 8.05 18.72 -24.29
CA ARG A 165 7.52 19.25 -25.55
C ARG A 165 8.63 19.15 -26.60
N GLN A 166 8.51 18.20 -27.53
CA GLN A 166 9.30 18.22 -28.75
C GLN A 166 8.99 19.55 -29.46
N ARG A 167 10.02 20.37 -29.65
CA ARG A 167 9.94 21.52 -30.55
C ARG A 167 10.00 20.95 -31.96
N ASP A 168 8.88 20.96 -32.65
CA ASP A 168 8.86 20.78 -34.10
C ASP A 168 9.57 21.96 -34.75
N THR A 169 10.83 21.77 -35.11
CA THR A 169 11.51 22.63 -36.09
C THR A 169 10.91 22.35 -37.45
N GLN A 170 10.03 23.24 -37.91
CA GLN A 170 9.57 23.30 -39.30
C GLN A 170 10.74 23.55 -40.24
N ARG A 171 10.76 22.84 -41.36
CA ARG A 171 11.53 23.16 -42.57
C ARG A 171 10.58 23.74 -43.62
#